data_AF-A0A7N2KNA3-F1
#
_entry.id   AF-A0A7N2KNA3-F1
#
_cell.length_a   1.000
_cell.length_b   1.000
_cell.length_c   1.000
_cell.angle_alpha   90.00
_cell.angle_beta   90.00
_cell.angle_gamma   90.00
#
_symmetry.space_group_name_H-M   'P 1'
#
loop_
_entity.id
_entity.type
_entity.pdbx_description
1 polymer ?
#
loop_
_entity_poly.entity_id
_entity_poly.type
_entity_poly.pdbx_seq_one_letter_code
_entity_poly.pdbx_strand_id
1 'polypeptide(L)'
;MAVSVTDYVSTSTKQSHWLVSIFSGIIVCIIVYKLTGYISLLCFKGYGKLSSGVKVEWNNRGFSTFHALIVAFASLYLLLLSDEFDEKSHGDLIINRTSTLSDTLLGFSLGYFLSDLAMILWLFPALGGLEYVLHHGLSMSSILLSLISGQARIYILMVLFSESTTPFVNLRWYLDVAGQKNSKLYTYNGIALFLGWLVARIFLFIFFFAHMFSHFDQTAQLLHIYEA
;
A
#
# COMPACT_ATOMS: atom_id res chain seq x y z
N MET A 1 28.75 19.52 14.06
CA MET A 1 27.54 19.77 14.87
C MET A 1 27.38 18.56 15.80
N ALA A 2 27.42 18.73 17.12
CA ALA A 2 27.32 17.60 18.05
C ALA A 2 25.86 17.15 18.15
N VAL A 3 25.57 15.90 17.76
CA VAL A 3 24.25 15.30 17.92
C VAL A 3 23.98 15.15 19.41
N SER A 4 22.88 15.71 19.92
CA SER A 4 22.54 15.58 21.33
C SER A 4 22.11 14.14 21.66
N VAL A 5 22.31 13.69 22.90
CA VAL A 5 21.86 12.35 23.36
C VAL A 5 20.35 12.18 23.16
N THR A 6 19.58 13.26 23.33
CA THR A 6 18.14 13.31 23.08
C THR A 6 17.78 13.11 21.60
N ASP A 7 18.53 13.71 20.67
CA ASP A 7 18.30 13.52 19.22
C ASP A 7 18.64 12.09 18.80
N TYR A 8 19.70 11.52 19.37
CA TYR A 8 20.10 10.14 19.13
C TYR A 8 19.03 9.15 19.62
N VAL A 9 18.52 9.32 20.85
CA VAL A 9 17.47 8.47 21.42
C VAL A 9 16.16 8.58 20.63
N SER A 10 15.78 9.79 20.21
CA SER A 10 14.59 10.00 19.38
C SER A 10 14.70 9.29 18.02
N THR A 11 15.85 9.42 17.36
CA THR A 11 16.12 8.77 16.07
C THR A 11 16.10 7.25 16.19
N SER A 12 16.76 6.71 17.22
CA SER A 12 16.78 5.27 17.51
C SER A 12 15.38 4.70 17.79
N THR A 13 14.54 5.46 18.50
CA THR A 13 13.15 5.09 18.78
C THR A 13 12.32 5.03 17.51
N LYS A 14 12.45 6.02 16.61
CA LYS A 14 11.75 6.03 15.31
C LYS A 14 12.18 4.86 14.43
N GLN A 15 13.49 4.58 14.34
CA GLN A 15 14.00 3.44 13.57
C GLN A 15 13.46 2.11 14.11
N SER A 16 13.44 1.95 15.43
CA SER A 16 12.87 0.77 16.07
C SER A 16 11.37 0.62 15.76
N HIS A 17 10.61 1.73 15.82
CA HIS A 17 9.19 1.74 15.42
C HIS A 17 9.00 1.28 13.98
N TRP A 18 9.78 1.82 13.04
CA TRP A 18 9.67 1.47 11.62
C TRP A 18 9.98 0.00 11.40
N LEU A 19 11.03 -0.53 12.03
CA LEU A 19 11.36 -1.96 11.97
C LEU A 19 10.23 -2.84 12.50
N VAL A 20 9.67 -2.51 13.66
CA VAL A 20 8.51 -3.24 14.23
C VAL A 20 7.32 -3.20 13.26
N SER A 21 7.08 -2.07 12.61
CA SER A 21 6.00 -1.93 11.63
C SER A 21 6.26 -2.75 10.35
N ILE A 22 7.50 -2.82 9.87
CA ILE A 22 7.88 -3.66 8.73
C ILE A 22 7.69 -5.14 9.08
N PHE A 23 8.20 -5.58 10.24
CA PHE A 23 8.03 -6.96 10.68
C PHE A 23 6.56 -7.33 10.89
N SER A 24 5.74 -6.41 11.42
CA SER A 24 4.30 -6.65 11.56
C SER A 24 3.61 -6.85 10.20
N GLY A 25 3.98 -6.06 9.18
CA GLY A 25 3.53 -6.25 7.80
C GLY A 25 3.84 -7.64 7.26
N ILE A 26 5.09 -8.10 7.42
CA ILE A 26 5.52 -9.45 6.99
C ILE A 26 4.74 -10.54 7.73
N ILE A 27 4.63 -10.44 9.06
CA ILE A 27 3.92 -11.42 9.90
C ILE A 27 2.45 -11.50 9.49
N VAL A 28 1.80 -10.35 9.27
CA VAL A 28 0.41 -10.31 8.82
C VAL A 28 0.26 -10.95 7.44
N CYS A 29 1.18 -10.73 6.50
CA CYS A 29 1.14 -11.42 5.21
C CYS A 29 1.18 -12.94 5.36
N ILE A 30 2.07 -13.47 6.21
CA ILE A 30 2.15 -14.92 6.49
C ILE A 30 0.85 -15.44 7.10
N ILE A 31 0.30 -14.74 8.09
CA ILE A 31 -0.94 -15.13 8.77
C ILE A 31 -2.11 -15.13 7.77
N VAL A 32 -2.31 -14.03 7.04
CA VAL A 32 -3.43 -13.89 6.11
C VAL A 32 -3.30 -14.85 4.93
N TYR A 33 -2.09 -15.11 4.43
CA TYR A 33 -1.86 -16.13 3.40
C TYR A 33 -2.36 -17.51 3.86
N LYS A 34 -1.97 -17.93 5.08
CA LYS A 34 -2.39 -19.22 5.66
C LYS A 34 -3.90 -19.26 5.94
N LEU A 35 -4.45 -18.20 6.52
CA LEU A 35 -5.88 -18.08 6.78
C LEU A 35 -6.71 -18.11 5.51
N THR A 36 -6.25 -17.42 4.45
CA THR A 36 -6.90 -17.42 3.14
C THR A 36 -6.99 -18.85 2.60
N GLY A 37 -5.89 -19.61 2.65
CA GLY A 37 -5.90 -21.01 2.21
C GLY A 37 -6.82 -21.90 3.05
N TYR A 38 -6.82 -21.72 4.38
CA TYR A 38 -7.68 -22.48 5.29
C TYR A 38 -9.16 -22.19 5.07
N ILE A 39 -9.55 -20.90 5.07
CA ILE A 39 -10.92 -20.47 4.81
C ILE A 39 -11.36 -20.91 3.42
N SER A 40 -10.48 -20.81 2.42
CA SER A 40 -10.80 -21.20 1.04
C SER A 40 -11.08 -22.70 0.92
N LEU A 41 -10.34 -23.54 1.64
CA LEU A 41 -10.59 -24.98 1.68
C LEU A 41 -11.96 -25.32 2.28
N LEU A 42 -12.40 -24.59 3.30
CA LEU A 42 -13.68 -24.80 3.98
C LEU A 42 -14.86 -24.27 3.19
N CYS A 43 -14.73 -23.05 2.64
CA CYS A 43 -15.85 -22.33 2.04
C CYS A 43 -15.97 -22.54 0.52
N PHE A 44 -14.89 -22.90 -0.17
CA PHE A 44 -14.86 -22.99 -1.63
C PHE A 44 -14.46 -24.40 -2.09
N LYS A 45 -15.45 -25.23 -2.41
CA LYS A 45 -15.26 -26.62 -2.88
C LYS A 45 -14.32 -26.75 -4.09
N GLY A 46 -14.21 -25.71 -4.92
CA GLY A 46 -13.29 -25.66 -6.06
C GLY A 46 -11.83 -25.50 -5.66
N TYR A 47 -11.54 -24.86 -4.53
CA TYR A 47 -10.17 -24.53 -4.09
C TYR A 47 -9.29 -25.78 -3.96
N GLY A 48 -9.81 -26.86 -3.36
CA GLY A 48 -9.07 -28.12 -3.19
C GLY A 48 -8.59 -28.73 -4.51
N LYS A 49 -9.29 -28.47 -5.61
CA LYS A 49 -9.02 -29.00 -6.96
C LYS A 49 -8.07 -28.13 -7.79
N LEU A 50 -7.75 -26.92 -7.33
CA LEU A 50 -6.83 -26.01 -8.02
C LEU A 50 -5.40 -26.60 -8.03
N SER A 51 -4.66 -26.30 -9.10
CA SER A 51 -3.24 -26.62 -9.18
C SER A 51 -2.45 -25.88 -8.09
N SER A 52 -1.26 -26.38 -7.76
CA SER A 52 -0.40 -25.78 -6.75
C SER A 52 -0.11 -24.31 -7.04
N GLY A 53 0.23 -23.95 -8.28
CA GLY A 53 0.51 -22.57 -8.68
C GLY A 53 -0.70 -21.64 -8.49
N VAL A 54 -1.89 -22.08 -8.91
CA VAL A 54 -3.12 -21.28 -8.76
C VAL A 54 -3.51 -21.14 -7.28
N LYS A 55 -3.26 -22.15 -6.43
CA LYS A 55 -3.45 -22.02 -4.98
C LYS A 55 -2.51 -20.98 -4.37
N VAL A 56 -1.27 -20.91 -4.84
CA VAL A 56 -0.33 -19.88 -4.37
C VAL A 56 -0.84 -18.49 -4.76
N GLU A 57 -1.20 -18.27 -6.02
CA GLU A 57 -1.77 -16.99 -6.46
C GLU A 57 -3.05 -16.64 -5.69
N TRP A 58 -3.93 -17.63 -5.50
CA TRP A 58 -5.16 -17.48 -4.74
C TRP A 58 -4.90 -16.98 -3.32
N ASN A 59 -3.94 -17.55 -2.62
CA ASN A 59 -3.60 -17.15 -1.25
C ASN A 59 -2.84 -15.81 -1.21
N ASN A 60 -2.02 -15.54 -2.23
CA ASN A 60 -1.30 -14.28 -2.41
C ASN A 60 -2.27 -13.09 -2.51
N ARG A 61 -3.32 -13.26 -3.33
CA ARG A 61 -4.42 -12.30 -3.45
C ARG A 61 -5.19 -12.05 -2.16
N GLY A 62 -5.13 -12.98 -1.21
CA GLY A 62 -5.77 -12.84 0.09
C GLY A 62 -5.09 -11.78 0.95
N PHE A 63 -3.77 -11.86 1.09
CA PHE A 63 -3.05 -10.87 1.89
C PHE A 63 -2.91 -9.51 1.19
N SER A 64 -2.85 -9.45 -0.15
CA SER A 64 -2.91 -8.17 -0.86
C SER A 64 -4.27 -7.49 -0.72
N THR A 65 -5.37 -8.25 -0.74
CA THR A 65 -6.70 -7.71 -0.40
C THR A 65 -6.74 -7.15 1.01
N PHE A 66 -6.16 -7.87 1.99
CA PHE A 66 -6.12 -7.41 3.37
C PHE A 66 -5.31 -6.12 3.55
N HIS A 67 -4.10 -6.08 3.01
CA HIS A 67 -3.27 -4.87 3.02
C HIS A 67 -4.00 -3.69 2.39
N ALA A 68 -4.55 -3.88 1.19
CA ALA A 68 -5.27 -2.84 0.46
C ALA A 68 -6.43 -2.23 1.27
N LEU A 69 -7.20 -3.05 1.98
CA LEU A 69 -8.29 -2.56 2.84
C LEU A 69 -7.78 -1.72 4.01
N ILE A 70 -6.70 -2.16 4.67
CA ILE A 70 -6.08 -1.43 5.79
C ILE A 70 -5.53 -0.09 5.32
N VAL A 71 -4.74 -0.07 4.25
CA VAL A 71 -4.10 1.17 3.77
C VAL A 71 -5.10 2.12 3.14
N ALA A 72 -6.11 1.63 2.42
CA ALA A 72 -7.15 2.50 1.89
C ALA A 72 -7.94 3.19 3.01
N PHE A 73 -8.34 2.43 4.04
CA PHE A 73 -9.08 3.01 5.17
C PHE A 73 -8.23 3.99 5.97
N ALA A 74 -7.00 3.62 6.32
CA ALA A 74 -6.10 4.48 7.09
C ALA A 74 -5.68 5.73 6.31
N SER A 75 -5.42 5.62 5.01
CA SER A 75 -5.14 6.77 4.15
C SER A 75 -6.34 7.70 4.05
N LEU A 76 -7.56 7.17 3.88
CA LEU A 76 -8.77 7.99 3.85
C LEU A 76 -8.94 8.78 5.15
N TYR A 77 -8.75 8.10 6.28
CA TYR A 77 -8.80 8.72 7.60
C TYR A 77 -7.76 9.84 7.73
N LEU A 78 -6.49 9.56 7.44
CA LEU A 78 -5.42 10.55 7.57
C LEU A 78 -5.61 11.75 6.63
N LEU A 79 -6.01 11.51 5.38
CA LEU A 79 -6.11 12.54 4.36
C LEU A 79 -7.36 13.43 4.50
N LEU A 80 -8.50 12.87 4.93
CA LEU A 80 -9.77 13.58 4.88
C LEU A 80 -10.47 13.77 6.24
N LEU A 81 -10.20 12.90 7.22
CA LEU A 81 -10.95 12.87 8.48
C LEU A 81 -10.13 13.33 9.69
N SER A 82 -8.80 13.27 9.59
CA SER A 82 -7.89 13.77 10.62
C SER A 82 -7.40 15.17 10.26
N ASP A 83 -6.99 15.94 11.27
CA ASP A 83 -6.46 17.29 11.07
C ASP A 83 -5.01 17.30 10.54
N GLU A 84 -4.36 16.13 10.42
CA GLU A 84 -2.94 15.96 10.08
C GLU A 84 -2.54 16.74 8.81
N PHE A 85 -3.36 16.67 7.77
CA PHE A 85 -3.12 17.36 6.49
C PHE A 85 -4.07 18.54 6.25
N ASP A 86 -4.75 19.04 7.29
CA ASP A 86 -5.52 20.29 7.18
C ASP A 86 -4.57 21.49 7.16
N GLU A 87 -4.52 22.21 6.03
CA GLU A 87 -3.70 23.40 5.85
C GLU A 87 -3.94 24.47 6.94
N LYS A 88 -5.12 24.51 7.56
CA LYS A 88 -5.47 25.49 8.59
C LYS A 88 -5.06 25.07 10.01
N SER A 89 -4.76 23.80 10.23
CA SER A 89 -4.55 23.23 11.57
C SER A 89 -3.09 23.33 12.04
N HIS A 90 -2.12 23.27 11.13
CA HIS A 90 -0.69 23.22 11.49
C HIS A 90 0.13 24.32 10.82
N GLY A 91 1.14 24.84 11.54
CA GLY A 91 2.08 25.85 11.04
C GLY A 91 3.20 25.32 10.14
N ASP A 92 3.37 23.99 10.06
CA ASP A 92 4.39 23.33 9.23
C ASP A 92 3.91 23.12 7.79
N LEU A 93 4.87 23.13 6.84
CA LEU A 93 4.63 22.79 5.44
C LEU A 93 3.94 21.43 5.33
N ILE A 94 2.91 21.33 4.47
CA ILE A 94 2.08 20.12 4.35
C ILE A 94 2.92 18.88 3.99
N ILE A 95 4.01 19.07 3.24
CA ILE A 95 4.92 17.99 2.87
C ILE A 95 5.75 17.45 4.04
N ASN A 96 5.93 18.22 5.12
CA ASN A 96 6.77 17.85 6.27
C ASN A 96 5.95 17.21 7.39
N ARG A 97 4.63 17.09 7.23
CA ARG A 97 3.74 16.60 8.28
C ARG A 97 3.82 15.08 8.38
N THR A 98 3.95 14.62 9.62
CA THR A 98 4.15 13.20 9.96
C THR A 98 3.42 12.87 11.25
N SER A 99 2.82 11.69 11.29
CA SER A 99 2.26 11.10 12.50
C SER A 99 2.74 9.67 12.72
N THR A 100 2.70 9.22 13.98
CA THR A 100 2.95 7.81 14.34
C THR A 100 2.08 6.86 13.53
N LEU A 101 0.83 7.23 13.22
CA LEU A 101 -0.05 6.40 12.39
C LEU A 101 0.44 6.33 10.94
N SER A 102 0.85 7.46 10.34
CA SER A 102 1.42 7.46 8.99
C SER A 102 2.72 6.65 8.90
N ASP A 103 3.62 6.79 9.88
CA ASP A 103 4.88 6.03 9.94
C ASP A 103 4.62 4.53 10.11
N THR A 104 3.64 4.16 10.94
CA THR A 104 3.21 2.76 11.10
C THR A 104 2.67 2.20 9.79
N LEU A 105 1.82 2.96 9.08
CA LEU A 105 1.20 2.52 7.84
C LEU A 105 2.22 2.34 6.71
N LEU A 106 3.18 3.26 6.60
CA LEU A 106 4.29 3.19 5.64
C LEU A 106 5.21 2.01 5.95
N GLY A 107 5.61 1.82 7.21
CA GLY A 107 6.41 0.67 7.63
C GLY A 107 5.70 -0.67 7.39
N PHE A 108 4.42 -0.76 7.76
CA PHE A 108 3.56 -1.92 7.48
C PHE A 108 3.49 -2.22 5.98
N SER A 109 3.36 -1.18 5.15
CA SER A 109 3.33 -1.32 3.70
C SER A 109 4.66 -1.77 3.10
N LEU A 110 5.81 -1.34 3.65
CA LEU A 110 7.12 -1.88 3.25
C LEU A 110 7.21 -3.38 3.51
N GLY A 111 6.75 -3.85 4.67
CA GLY A 111 6.71 -5.27 4.99
C GLY A 111 5.83 -6.08 4.02
N TYR A 112 4.69 -5.51 3.64
CA TYR A 112 3.80 -6.07 2.61
C TYR A 112 4.48 -6.14 1.24
N PHE A 113 4.98 -5.01 0.71
CA PHE A 113 5.58 -4.96 -0.63
C PHE A 113 6.82 -5.86 -0.72
N LEU A 114 7.60 -5.98 0.35
CA LEU A 114 8.72 -6.93 0.40
C LEU A 114 8.24 -8.39 0.30
N SER A 115 7.18 -8.73 1.03
CA SER A 115 6.60 -10.08 1.02
C SER A 115 6.00 -10.43 -0.33
N ASP A 116 5.25 -9.51 -0.94
CA ASP A 116 4.61 -9.71 -2.24
C ASP A 116 5.64 -9.78 -3.37
N LEU A 117 6.65 -8.90 -3.35
CA LEU A 117 7.75 -8.95 -4.31
C LEU A 117 8.53 -10.27 -4.21
N ALA A 118 8.80 -10.77 -2.99
CA ALA A 118 9.46 -12.05 -2.82
C ALA A 118 8.66 -13.20 -3.47
N MET A 119 7.32 -13.18 -3.33
CA MET A 119 6.44 -14.15 -3.98
C MET A 119 6.45 -14.01 -5.51
N ILE A 120 6.37 -12.77 -6.02
CA ILE A 120 6.44 -12.47 -7.46
C ILE A 120 7.74 -12.98 -8.06
N LEU A 121 8.89 -12.74 -7.41
CA LEU A 121 10.20 -13.20 -7.88
C LEU A 121 10.34 -14.73 -7.80
N TRP A 122 9.84 -15.35 -6.73
CA TRP A 122 9.88 -16.81 -6.57
C TRP A 122 9.08 -17.53 -7.67
N LEU A 123 7.94 -16.97 -8.06
CA LEU A 123 7.05 -17.54 -9.07
C LEU A 123 7.13 -16.80 -10.40
N PHE A 124 8.19 -16.05 -10.67
CA PHE A 124 8.29 -15.26 -11.89
C PHE A 124 8.32 -16.15 -13.14
N PRO A 125 7.58 -15.83 -14.21
CA PRO A 125 6.65 -14.68 -14.38
C PRO A 125 5.18 -15.01 -14.10
N ALA A 126 4.89 -16.15 -13.45
CA ALA A 126 3.51 -16.65 -13.28
C ALA A 126 2.63 -15.78 -12.37
N LEU A 127 3.19 -15.13 -11.33
CA LEU A 127 2.44 -14.21 -10.46
C LEU A 127 2.42 -12.75 -10.96
N GLY A 128 3.31 -12.38 -11.87
CA GLY A 128 3.44 -11.01 -12.36
C GLY A 128 4.65 -10.83 -13.28
N GLY A 129 4.54 -9.87 -14.20
CA GLY A 129 5.62 -9.46 -15.09
C GLY A 129 6.55 -8.40 -14.50
N LEU A 130 7.42 -7.87 -15.35
CA LEU A 130 8.40 -6.84 -14.98
C LEU A 130 7.71 -5.57 -14.46
N GLU A 131 6.51 -5.25 -14.95
CA GLU A 131 5.69 -4.14 -14.49
C GLU A 131 5.37 -4.22 -12.99
N TYR A 132 5.13 -5.43 -12.46
CA TYR A 132 4.90 -5.62 -11.03
C TYR A 132 6.20 -5.45 -10.23
N VAL A 133 7.33 -5.96 -10.74
CA VAL A 133 8.64 -5.80 -10.11
C VAL A 133 9.00 -4.30 -10.01
N LEU A 134 8.82 -3.56 -11.10
CA LEU A 134 9.07 -2.12 -11.15
C LEU A 134 8.10 -1.36 -10.23
N HIS A 135 6.81 -1.70 -10.26
CA HIS A 135 5.82 -1.09 -9.38
C HIS A 135 6.16 -1.27 -7.89
N HIS A 136 6.56 -2.49 -7.48
CA HIS A 136 6.95 -2.78 -6.11
C HIS A 136 8.25 -2.07 -5.73
N GLY A 137 9.26 -2.10 -6.61
CA GLY A 137 10.53 -1.42 -6.41
C GLY A 137 10.34 0.08 -6.19
N LEU A 138 9.60 0.75 -7.09
CA LEU A 138 9.29 2.17 -6.98
C LEU A 138 8.50 2.47 -5.70
N SER A 139 7.47 1.68 -5.38
CA SER A 139 6.66 1.88 -4.17
C SER A 139 7.51 1.78 -2.90
N MET A 140 8.36 0.75 -2.79
CA MET A 140 9.25 0.61 -1.64
C MET A 140 10.29 1.73 -1.55
N SER A 141 10.92 2.10 -2.67
CA SER A 141 11.87 3.21 -2.71
C SER A 141 11.22 4.51 -2.27
N SER A 142 10.03 4.84 -2.79
CA SER A 142 9.29 6.05 -2.40
C SER A 142 8.90 6.05 -0.93
N ILE A 143 8.42 4.93 -0.40
CA ILE A 143 8.07 4.82 1.03
C ILE A 143 9.32 4.97 1.92
N LEU A 144 10.42 4.28 1.58
CA LEU A 144 11.67 4.35 2.33
C LEU A 144 12.22 5.78 2.31
N LEU A 145 12.20 6.43 1.15
CA LEU A 145 12.65 7.82 0.99
C LEU A 145 11.80 8.77 1.83
N SER A 146 10.48 8.59 1.81
CA SER A 146 9.56 9.33 2.67
C SER A 146 9.96 9.13 4.14
N LEU A 147 10.01 7.88 4.64
CA LEU A 147 10.37 7.61 6.03
C LEU A 147 11.67 8.28 6.47
N ILE A 148 12.75 8.09 5.70
CA ILE A 148 14.09 8.64 6.00
C ILE A 148 14.11 10.16 5.96
N SER A 149 13.50 10.77 4.94
CA SER A 149 13.51 12.24 4.78
C SER A 149 12.61 12.97 5.76
N GLY A 150 11.60 12.29 6.34
CA GLY A 150 10.58 12.98 7.12
C GLY A 150 9.54 13.73 6.28
N GLN A 151 9.57 13.60 4.94
CA GLN A 151 8.73 14.39 4.03
C GLN A 151 7.81 13.54 3.12
N ALA A 152 6.89 14.18 2.42
CA ALA A 152 6.02 13.64 1.36
C ALA A 152 5.00 12.55 1.77
N ARG A 153 4.66 12.40 3.07
CA ARG A 153 3.67 11.38 3.49
C ARG A 153 2.30 11.57 2.86
N ILE A 154 1.84 12.80 2.68
CA ILE A 154 0.57 13.11 2.01
C ILE A 154 0.48 12.41 0.63
N TYR A 155 1.56 12.47 -0.15
CA TYR A 155 1.62 11.89 -1.49
C TYR A 155 1.70 10.36 -1.46
N ILE A 156 2.48 9.80 -0.53
CA ILE A 156 2.52 8.34 -0.32
C ILE A 156 1.13 7.82 0.09
N LEU A 157 0.43 8.51 0.98
CA LEU A 157 -0.90 8.14 1.45
C LEU A 157 -1.94 8.20 0.32
N MET A 158 -1.87 9.18 -0.58
CA MET A 158 -2.71 9.24 -1.78
C MET A 158 -2.45 8.04 -2.70
N VAL A 159 -1.18 7.69 -2.95
CA VAL A 159 -0.84 6.50 -3.74
C VAL A 159 -1.33 5.23 -3.05
N LEU A 160 -1.16 5.08 -1.73
CA LEU A 160 -1.68 3.95 -0.97
C LEU A 160 -3.22 3.89 -0.99
N PHE A 161 -3.92 5.03 -0.99
CA PHE A 161 -5.38 5.04 -1.11
C PHE A 161 -5.86 4.46 -2.45
N SER A 162 -5.04 4.57 -3.51
CA SER A 162 -5.35 3.98 -4.81
C SER A 162 -5.39 2.44 -4.79
N GLU A 163 -4.84 1.79 -3.75
CA GLU A 163 -5.02 0.34 -3.50
C GLU A 163 -6.46 -0.03 -3.14
N SER A 164 -7.35 0.93 -2.86
CA SER A 164 -8.79 0.68 -2.66
C SER A 164 -9.46 -0.09 -3.81
N THR A 165 -8.88 -0.09 -5.01
CA THR A 165 -9.37 -0.89 -6.15
C THR A 165 -8.93 -2.35 -6.12
N THR A 166 -7.86 -2.69 -5.41
CA THR A 166 -7.22 -4.03 -5.38
C THR A 166 -8.17 -5.13 -4.89
N PRO A 167 -9.01 -4.94 -3.85
CA PRO A 167 -10.02 -5.94 -3.46
C PRO A 167 -10.97 -6.32 -4.60
N PHE A 168 -11.36 -5.37 -5.45
CA PHE A 168 -12.26 -5.63 -6.57
C PHE A 168 -11.54 -6.39 -7.70
N VAL A 169 -10.26 -6.08 -7.96
CA VAL A 169 -9.42 -6.84 -8.91
C VAL A 169 -9.29 -8.29 -8.45
N ASN A 170 -8.95 -8.51 -7.17
CA ASN A 170 -8.79 -9.84 -6.59
C ASN A 170 -10.10 -10.62 -6.57
N LEU A 171 -11.22 -9.99 -6.17
CA LEU A 171 -12.53 -10.63 -6.20
C LEU A 171 -12.93 -11.05 -7.63
N ARG A 172 -12.66 -10.20 -8.63
CA ARG A 172 -12.92 -10.54 -10.03
C ARG A 172 -12.14 -11.78 -10.45
N TRP A 173 -10.86 -11.85 -10.08
CA TRP A 173 -10.01 -13.00 -10.37
C TRP A 173 -10.49 -14.27 -9.66
N TYR A 174 -10.87 -14.19 -8.38
CA TYR A 174 -11.41 -15.34 -7.64
C TYR A 174 -12.67 -15.90 -8.30
N LEU A 175 -13.58 -15.03 -8.72
CA LEU A 175 -14.80 -15.42 -9.40
C LEU A 175 -14.49 -16.03 -10.78
N ASP A 176 -13.49 -15.54 -11.50
CA ASP A 176 -13.07 -16.11 -12.78
C ASP A 176 -12.52 -17.53 -12.59
N VAL A 177 -11.56 -17.71 -11.68
CA VAL A 177 -10.96 -19.01 -11.37
C VAL A 177 -12.00 -20.00 -10.84
N ALA A 178 -13.04 -19.52 -10.16
CA ALA A 178 -14.17 -20.32 -9.71
C ALA A 178 -15.21 -20.63 -10.82
N GLY A 179 -14.99 -20.19 -12.07
CA GLY A 179 -15.91 -20.41 -13.19
C GLY A 179 -17.18 -19.54 -13.13
N GLN A 180 -17.16 -18.43 -12.39
CA GLN A 180 -18.31 -17.57 -12.10
C GLN A 180 -18.35 -16.27 -12.91
N LYS A 181 -17.70 -16.22 -14.08
CA LYS A 181 -17.73 -15.06 -15.00
C LYS A 181 -19.15 -14.59 -15.37
N ASN A 182 -20.10 -15.52 -15.46
CA ASN A 182 -21.50 -15.23 -15.83
C ASN A 182 -22.39 -14.84 -14.64
N SER A 183 -21.83 -14.73 -13.42
CA SER A 183 -22.60 -14.38 -12.22
C SER A 183 -22.92 -12.88 -12.16
N LYS A 184 -24.03 -12.53 -11.49
CA LYS A 184 -24.36 -11.14 -11.18
C LYS A 184 -23.27 -10.47 -10.33
N LEU A 185 -22.67 -11.22 -9.39
CA LEU A 185 -21.60 -10.72 -8.53
C LEU A 185 -20.35 -10.34 -9.36
N TYR A 186 -19.96 -11.13 -10.35
CA TYR A 186 -18.86 -10.79 -11.25
C TYR A 186 -19.12 -9.50 -12.03
N THR A 187 -20.38 -9.30 -12.45
CA THR A 187 -20.81 -8.09 -13.17
C THR A 187 -20.81 -6.86 -12.27
N TYR A 188 -21.46 -6.94 -11.10
CA TYR A 188 -21.50 -5.82 -10.15
C TYR A 188 -20.11 -5.46 -9.61
N ASN A 189 -19.26 -6.45 -9.34
CA ASN A 189 -17.86 -6.20 -9.00
C ASN A 189 -17.11 -5.50 -10.13
N GLY A 190 -17.37 -5.86 -11.39
CA GLY A 190 -16.78 -5.16 -12.55
C GLY A 190 -17.20 -3.69 -12.64
N ILE A 191 -18.47 -3.38 -12.38
CA ILE A 191 -18.96 -2.00 -12.34
C ILE A 191 -18.32 -1.23 -11.17
N ALA A 192 -18.27 -1.83 -9.98
CA ALA A 192 -17.64 -1.22 -8.82
C ALA A 192 -16.13 -0.97 -9.05
N LEU A 193 -15.42 -1.93 -9.67
CA LEU A 193 -14.03 -1.79 -10.06
C LEU A 193 -13.83 -0.62 -11.03
N PHE A 194 -14.69 -0.49 -12.05
CA PHE A 194 -14.61 0.61 -13.02
C PHE A 194 -14.80 1.98 -12.35
N LEU A 195 -15.84 2.13 -11.52
CA LEU A 195 -16.11 3.37 -10.80
C LEU A 195 -15.00 3.69 -9.79
N GLY A 196 -14.54 2.69 -9.03
CA GLY A 196 -13.44 2.83 -8.09
C GLY A 196 -12.15 3.24 -8.79
N TRP A 197 -11.86 2.68 -9.97
CA TRP A 197 -10.69 3.05 -10.77
C TRP A 197 -10.77 4.50 -11.25
N LEU A 198 -11.93 4.95 -11.74
CA LEU A 198 -12.13 6.35 -12.14
C LEU A 198 -11.85 7.31 -10.97
N VAL A 199 -12.35 7.01 -9.77
CA VAL A 199 -12.14 7.85 -8.59
C VAL A 199 -10.69 7.78 -8.10
N ALA A 200 -10.20 6.58 -7.79
CA ALA A 200 -8.96 6.37 -7.07
C ALA A 200 -7.71 6.41 -7.95
N ARG A 201 -7.83 6.21 -9.26
CA ARG A 201 -6.68 6.17 -10.19
C ARG A 201 -6.71 7.30 -11.22
N ILE A 202 -7.86 7.88 -11.56
CA ILE A 202 -7.93 9.06 -12.46
C ILE A 202 -8.10 10.36 -11.67
N PHE A 203 -9.23 10.55 -10.98
CA PHE A 203 -9.50 11.83 -10.31
C PHE A 203 -8.52 12.11 -9.18
N LEU A 204 -8.17 11.10 -8.39
CA LEU A 204 -7.14 11.24 -7.35
C LEU A 204 -5.78 11.64 -7.92
N PHE A 205 -5.36 11.08 -9.07
CA PHE A 205 -4.06 11.43 -9.65
C PHE A 205 -4.07 12.82 -10.31
N ILE A 206 -5.19 13.24 -10.90
CA ILE A 206 -5.37 14.63 -11.33
C ILE A 206 -5.20 15.57 -10.14
N PHE A 207 -5.87 15.28 -9.02
CA PHE A 207 -5.74 16.05 -7.79
C PHE A 207 -4.31 16.02 -7.24
N PHE A 208 -3.68 14.84 -7.18
CA PHE A 208 -2.31 14.64 -6.74
C PHE A 208 -1.33 15.53 -7.50
N PHE A 209 -1.38 15.54 -8.84
CA PHE A 209 -0.48 16.36 -9.65
C PHE A 209 -0.80 17.85 -9.54
N ALA A 210 -2.08 18.22 -9.48
CA ALA A 210 -2.48 19.61 -9.27
C ALA A 210 -1.99 20.13 -7.90
N HIS A 211 -2.13 19.32 -6.85
CA HIS A 211 -1.66 19.63 -5.49
C HIS A 211 -0.13 19.72 -5.43
N MET A 212 0.59 18.81 -6.10
CA MET A 212 2.04 18.91 -6.22
C MET A 212 2.45 20.20 -6.92
N PHE A 213 1.78 20.56 -8.01
CA PHE A 213 2.07 21.77 -8.76
C PHE A 213 1.79 23.04 -7.94
N SER A 214 0.67 23.08 -7.20
CA SER A 214 0.37 24.23 -6.32
C SER A 214 1.34 24.34 -5.14
N HIS A 215 1.98 23.24 -4.76
CA HIS A 215 2.99 23.17 -3.70
C HIS A 215 4.41 22.99 -4.26
N PHE A 216 4.65 23.44 -5.50
CA PHE A 216 5.90 23.15 -6.21
C PHE A 216 7.13 23.60 -5.40
N ASP A 217 7.10 24.80 -4.82
CA ASP A 217 8.19 25.35 -4.00
C ASP A 217 8.55 24.46 -2.82
N GLN A 218 7.57 23.77 -2.23
CA GLN A 218 7.81 22.81 -1.15
C GLN A 218 8.38 21.51 -1.73
N THR A 219 7.78 20.98 -2.80
CA THR A 219 8.23 19.74 -3.42
C THR A 219 9.62 19.83 -4.08
N ALA A 220 10.04 21.02 -4.51
CA ALA A 220 11.37 21.26 -5.05
C ALA A 220 12.46 21.09 -3.97
N GLN A 221 12.15 21.33 -2.70
CA GLN A 221 13.09 21.09 -1.60
C GLN A 221 13.47 19.62 -1.47
N LEU A 222 12.57 18.69 -1.85
CA LEU A 222 12.89 17.26 -1.89
C LEU A 222 14.04 16.95 -2.86
N LEU A 223 14.18 17.72 -3.95
CA LEU A 223 15.22 17.50 -4.96
C LEU A 223 16.59 18.01 -4.49
N HIS A 224 16.61 19.14 -3.77
CA HIS A 224 17.86 19.78 -3.32
C HIS A 224 18.52 19.10 -2.12
N ILE A 225 17.79 18.28 -1.34
CA ILE A 225 18.36 17.47 -0.25
C ILE A 225 19.37 16.42 -0.78
N TYR A 226 19.30 16.06 -2.07
CA TYR A 226 20.21 15.08 -2.70
C TYR A 226 21.35 15.70 -3.51
N GLU A 227 21.43 17.03 -3.56
CA GLU A 227 22.51 17.78 -4.23
C GLU A 227 23.56 18.33 -3.25
N ALA A 228 23.37 18.13 -1.94
CA ALA A 228 24.27 18.56 -0.87
C ALA A 228 24.99 17.36 -0.21
#